data_AF-A0A0L6WP52-F1
#
_entry.id   AF-A0A0L6WP52-F1
#
_cell.length_a   1.000
_cell.length_b   1.000
_cell.length_c   1.000
_cell.angle_alpha   90.00
_cell.angle_beta   90.00
_cell.angle_gamma   90.00
#
_symmetry.space_group_name_H-M   'P 1'
#
loop_
_entity.id
_entity.type
_entity.pdbx_description
1 polymer ?
#
loop_
_entity_poly.entity_id
_entity_poly.type
_entity_poly.pdbx_seq_one_letter_code
_entity_poly.pdbx_strand_id
1 'polypeptide(L)'
;MQAFMLAMVRHPEVLFKAQEEMDRVIGVDRLPTYNDRGSLPYLDCVLKEVLRWNPPVPLGMPHRVMEDNSYLGYYIPKGTIVLVNIFAILHDCPHPEDFQPERYLKGTDYPDPRELVFGFGRRICPGRHFAESSIWIMMANIIAMLDVGRTSEDKEKGKFPELDFTCGLVRSVEFISVNISCFERMTHSHPKPFKCSVRPRRRNTTTLIQEARHSAEF
;
A
#
# COMPACT_ATOMS: atom_id res chain seq x y z
N MET A 1 3.33 -0.30 3.04
CA MET A 1 4.09 -1.55 3.28
C MET A 1 3.37 -2.59 4.13
N GLN A 2 2.83 -2.26 5.31
CA GLN A 2 2.12 -3.27 6.13
C GLN A 2 0.89 -3.89 5.43
N ALA A 3 0.08 -3.05 4.75
CA ALA A 3 -1.04 -3.54 3.95
C ALA A 3 -0.60 -4.47 2.80
N PHE A 4 0.52 -4.16 2.16
CA PHE A 4 1.13 -5.03 1.16
C PHE A 4 1.53 -6.38 1.77
N MET A 5 2.22 -6.38 2.92
CA MET A 5 2.60 -7.63 3.61
C MET A 5 1.38 -8.47 3.98
N LEU A 6 0.32 -7.83 4.51
CA LEU A 6 -0.94 -8.50 4.82
C LEU A 6 -1.57 -9.11 3.56
N ALA A 7 -1.63 -8.34 2.48
CA ALA A 7 -2.16 -8.81 1.20
C ALA A 7 -1.37 -10.03 0.69
N MET A 8 -0.04 -10.00 0.71
CA MET A 8 0.78 -11.13 0.25
C MET A 8 0.60 -12.39 1.13
N VAL A 9 0.33 -12.24 2.43
CA VAL A 9 0.03 -13.39 3.31
C VAL A 9 -1.35 -13.97 3.02
N ARG A 10 -2.35 -13.12 2.71
CA ARG A 10 -3.73 -13.53 2.45
C ARG A 10 -3.97 -14.03 1.03
N HIS A 11 -3.18 -13.52 0.07
CA HIS A 11 -3.31 -13.77 -1.36
C HIS A 11 -1.99 -14.33 -1.92
N PRO A 12 -1.57 -15.54 -1.50
CA PRO A 12 -0.31 -16.14 -1.94
C PRO A 12 -0.23 -16.34 -3.46
N GLU A 13 -1.38 -16.51 -4.13
CA GLU A 13 -1.49 -16.57 -5.59
C GLU A 13 -1.05 -15.28 -6.28
N VAL A 14 -1.31 -14.13 -5.66
CA VAL A 14 -0.86 -12.84 -6.18
C VAL A 14 0.65 -12.70 -6.01
N LEU A 15 1.17 -13.08 -4.84
CA LEU A 15 2.61 -13.08 -4.60
C LEU A 15 3.34 -13.97 -5.60
N PHE A 16 2.83 -15.18 -5.83
CA PHE A 16 3.40 -16.14 -6.78
C PHE A 16 3.46 -15.58 -8.21
N LYS A 17 2.35 -15.00 -8.72
CA LYS A 17 2.33 -14.36 -10.05
C LYS A 17 3.33 -13.21 -10.17
N ALA A 18 3.46 -12.38 -9.12
CA ALA A 18 4.42 -11.28 -9.12
C ALA A 18 5.87 -11.79 -9.08
N GLN A 19 6.11 -12.90 -8.36
CA GLN A 19 7.39 -13.60 -8.33
C GLN A 19 7.74 -14.21 -9.69
N GLU A 20 6.79 -14.80 -10.42
CA GLU A 20 7.01 -15.30 -11.79
C GLU A 20 7.39 -14.17 -12.77
N GLU A 21 6.70 -13.02 -12.70
CA GLU A 21 7.08 -11.85 -13.49
C GLU A 21 8.50 -11.39 -13.14
N MET A 22 8.82 -11.31 -11.84
CA MET A 22 10.14 -10.91 -11.36
C MET A 22 11.25 -11.84 -11.89
N ASP A 23 11.02 -13.14 -11.86
CA ASP A 23 11.98 -14.15 -12.31
C ASP A 23 12.23 -14.07 -13.80
N ARG A 24 11.17 -13.86 -14.59
CA ARG A 24 11.25 -13.74 -16.04
C ARG A 24 12.02 -12.49 -16.47
N VAL A 25 11.84 -11.37 -15.76
CA VAL A 25 12.34 -10.06 -16.20
C VAL A 25 13.70 -9.71 -15.58
N ILE A 26 13.89 -10.00 -14.29
CA ILE A 26 15.10 -9.63 -13.54
C ILE A 26 16.07 -10.81 -13.43
N GLY A 27 15.54 -12.03 -13.31
CA GLY A 27 16.34 -13.23 -13.12
C GLY A 27 16.74 -13.45 -11.67
N VAL A 28 17.96 -13.97 -11.45
CA VAL A 28 18.44 -14.39 -10.12
C VAL A 28 19.70 -13.69 -9.63
N ASP A 29 20.36 -12.92 -10.50
CA ASP A 29 21.73 -12.44 -10.28
C ASP A 29 21.81 -10.99 -9.76
N ARG A 30 20.68 -10.25 -9.74
CA ARG A 30 20.66 -8.85 -9.30
C ARG A 30 19.34 -8.47 -8.64
N LEU A 31 19.36 -7.34 -7.94
CA LEU A 31 18.14 -6.73 -7.39
C LEU A 31 17.41 -5.87 -8.44
N PRO A 32 16.09 -5.72 -8.31
CA PRO A 32 15.31 -4.80 -9.14
C PRO A 32 15.73 -3.35 -8.89
N THR A 33 15.66 -2.55 -9.94
CA THR A 33 15.94 -1.11 -9.94
C THR A 33 14.75 -0.34 -10.50
N TYR A 34 14.75 0.99 -10.38
CA TYR A 34 13.69 1.83 -10.96
C TYR A 34 13.58 1.71 -12.49
N ASN A 35 14.69 1.42 -13.18
CA ASN A 35 14.71 1.26 -14.64
C ASN A 35 13.92 0.02 -15.10
N ASP A 36 13.74 -0.96 -14.22
CA ASP A 36 13.02 -2.19 -14.53
C ASP A 36 11.49 -2.02 -14.52
N ARG A 37 11.00 -0.90 -13.96
CA ARG A 37 9.57 -0.70 -13.71
C ARG A 37 8.70 -0.83 -14.95
N GLY A 38 9.16 -0.34 -16.10
CA GLY A 38 8.42 -0.44 -17.36
C GLY A 38 8.20 -1.88 -17.83
N SER A 39 9.02 -2.82 -17.35
CA SER A 39 8.98 -4.24 -17.68
C SER A 39 8.28 -5.10 -16.62
N LEU A 40 7.78 -4.50 -15.53
CA LEU A 40 7.11 -5.17 -14.41
C LEU A 40 5.65 -4.69 -14.25
N PRO A 41 4.80 -4.87 -15.29
CA PRO A 41 3.43 -4.35 -15.28
C PRO A 41 2.53 -5.00 -14.22
N TYR A 42 2.70 -6.29 -13.91
CA TYR A 42 1.88 -6.93 -12.89
C TYR A 42 2.21 -6.42 -11.49
N LEU A 43 3.50 -6.18 -11.18
CA LEU A 43 3.88 -5.50 -9.94
C LEU A 43 3.25 -4.11 -9.80
N ASP A 44 3.16 -3.34 -10.89
CA ASP A 44 2.48 -2.04 -10.88
C ASP A 44 0.97 -2.19 -10.61
N CYS A 45 0.34 -3.26 -11.10
CA CYS A 45 -1.04 -3.61 -10.77
C CYS A 45 -1.21 -3.96 -9.29
N VAL A 46 -0.28 -4.71 -8.70
CA VAL A 46 -0.29 -5.03 -7.26
C VAL A 46 -0.18 -3.75 -6.43
N LEU A 47 0.68 -2.81 -6.82
CA LEU A 47 0.80 -1.51 -6.14
C LEU A 47 -0.53 -0.74 -6.17
N LYS A 48 -1.18 -0.64 -7.35
CA LYS A 48 -2.49 -0.01 -7.47
C LYS A 48 -3.51 -0.65 -6.55
N GLU A 49 -3.57 -1.99 -6.53
CA GLU A 49 -4.55 -2.70 -5.71
C GLU A 49 -4.30 -2.53 -4.21
N VAL A 50 -3.03 -2.49 -3.76
CA VAL A 50 -2.71 -2.14 -2.36
C VAL A 50 -3.21 -0.75 -1.99
N LEU A 51 -3.03 0.23 -2.89
CA LEU A 51 -3.46 1.61 -2.66
C LEU A 51 -4.99 1.74 -2.65
N ARG A 52 -5.70 1.01 -3.51
CA ARG A 52 -7.17 0.95 -3.53
C ARG A 52 -7.71 0.30 -2.26
N TRP A 53 -7.18 -0.87 -1.92
CA TRP A 53 -7.67 -1.71 -0.84
C TRP A 53 -7.45 -1.06 0.54
N ASN A 54 -6.32 -0.38 0.73
CA ASN A 54 -6.02 0.29 1.99
C ASN A 54 -5.35 1.66 1.78
N PRO A 55 -6.13 2.69 1.37
CA PRO A 55 -5.60 4.02 1.05
C PRO A 55 -5.03 4.72 2.29
N PRO A 56 -3.86 5.40 2.23
CA PRO A 56 -3.21 5.94 3.42
C PRO A 56 -3.97 7.03 4.19
N VAL A 57 -4.92 7.71 3.55
CA VAL A 57 -5.74 8.76 4.18
C VAL A 57 -7.19 8.59 3.68
N PRO A 58 -7.96 7.65 4.24
CA PRO A 58 -9.26 7.24 3.67
C PRO A 58 -10.32 8.36 3.64
N LEU A 59 -10.23 9.35 4.53
CA LEU A 59 -11.13 10.52 4.57
C LEU A 59 -10.47 11.83 4.07
N GLY A 60 -9.30 11.71 3.43
CA GLY A 60 -8.51 12.86 3.03
C GLY A 60 -8.09 13.75 4.22
N MET A 61 -7.45 14.87 3.92
CA MET A 61 -7.19 15.91 4.92
C MET A 61 -8.41 16.83 5.01
N PRO A 62 -8.86 17.24 6.21
CA PRO A 62 -9.98 18.16 6.36
C PRO A 62 -9.71 19.49 5.63
N HIS A 63 -10.63 19.93 4.79
CA HIS A 63 -10.57 21.22 4.11
C HIS A 63 -11.58 22.19 4.73
N ARG A 64 -11.16 23.43 4.99
CA ARG A 64 -12.06 24.48 5.46
C ARG A 64 -12.50 25.38 4.31
N VAL A 65 -13.80 25.56 4.19
CA VAL A 65 -14.43 26.49 3.24
C VAL A 65 -14.14 27.93 3.70
N MET A 66 -13.55 28.74 2.82
CA MET A 66 -13.06 30.09 3.17
C MET A 66 -14.09 31.20 2.94
N GLU A 67 -15.11 30.93 2.13
CA GLU A 67 -16.21 31.80 1.76
C GLU A 67 -17.44 30.96 1.46
N ASP A 68 -18.64 31.52 1.60
CA ASP A 68 -19.88 30.80 1.30
C ASP A 68 -19.85 30.26 -0.14
N ASN A 69 -20.24 29.00 -0.31
CA ASN A 69 -20.14 28.32 -1.60
C ASN A 69 -21.36 27.43 -1.83
N SER A 70 -21.52 26.94 -3.06
CA SER A 70 -22.55 25.96 -3.41
C SER A 70 -21.96 24.83 -4.24
N TYR A 71 -22.35 23.59 -3.94
CA TYR A 71 -21.93 22.41 -4.69
C TYR A 71 -23.13 21.51 -4.96
N LEU A 72 -23.38 21.15 -6.22
CA LEU A 72 -24.53 20.32 -6.63
C LEU A 72 -25.88 20.79 -6.06
N GLY A 73 -26.09 22.11 -5.97
CA GLY A 73 -27.31 22.71 -5.41
C GLY A 73 -27.34 22.81 -3.87
N TYR A 74 -26.34 22.28 -3.16
CA TYR A 74 -26.23 22.41 -1.71
C TYR A 74 -25.44 23.67 -1.33
N TYR A 75 -25.99 24.48 -0.43
CA TYR A 75 -25.29 25.62 0.17
C TYR A 75 -24.31 25.14 1.24
N ILE A 76 -23.07 25.64 1.17
CA ILE A 76 -21.97 25.29 2.06
C ILE A 76 -21.44 26.59 2.70
N PRO A 77 -21.77 26.85 3.97
CA PRO A 77 -21.34 28.06 4.66
C PRO A 77 -19.81 28.16 4.80
N LYS A 78 -19.31 29.38 4.81
CA LYS A 78 -17.95 29.72 5.24
C LYS A 78 -17.65 29.10 6.61
N GLY A 79 -16.45 28.56 6.75
CA GLY A 79 -16.00 27.89 7.96
C GLY A 79 -16.34 26.39 8.02
N THR A 80 -17.16 25.87 7.10
CA THR A 80 -17.49 24.43 7.04
C THR A 80 -16.24 23.59 6.80
N ILE A 81 -16.10 22.49 7.55
CA ILE A 81 -15.07 21.48 7.34
C ILE A 81 -15.62 20.40 6.40
N VAL A 82 -14.93 20.18 5.29
CA VAL A 82 -15.25 19.19 4.27
C VAL A 82 -14.19 18.10 4.31
N LEU A 83 -14.63 16.85 4.44
CA LEU A 83 -13.81 15.65 4.33
C LEU A 83 -14.18 14.92 3.05
N VAL A 84 -13.18 14.38 2.36
CA VAL A 84 -13.40 13.62 1.13
C VAL A 84 -13.30 12.14 1.47
N ASN A 85 -14.37 11.37 1.26
CA ASN A 85 -14.34 9.93 1.48
C ASN A 85 -13.63 9.20 0.32
N ILE A 86 -12.30 9.31 0.26
CA ILE A 86 -11.43 8.64 -0.72
C ILE A 86 -11.65 7.13 -0.70
N PHE A 87 -11.83 6.54 0.48
CA PHE A 87 -12.10 5.11 0.61
C PHE A 87 -13.37 4.70 -0.14
N ALA A 88 -14.48 5.41 0.07
CA ALA A 88 -15.73 5.12 -0.63
C ALA A 88 -15.59 5.28 -2.15
N ILE A 89 -14.89 6.32 -2.62
CA ILE A 89 -14.63 6.51 -4.06
C ILE A 89 -13.84 5.32 -4.63
N LEU A 90 -12.79 4.86 -3.92
CA LEU A 90 -11.97 3.72 -4.36
C LEU A 90 -12.67 2.36 -4.26
N HIS A 91 -13.71 2.26 -3.43
CA HIS A 91 -14.51 1.04 -3.26
C HIS A 91 -15.80 1.07 -4.08
N ASP A 92 -16.06 2.13 -4.85
CA ASP A 92 -17.14 2.20 -5.84
C ASP A 92 -16.75 1.41 -7.10
N CYS A 93 -16.62 0.10 -6.93
CA CYS A 93 -16.15 -0.82 -7.97
C CYS A 93 -16.71 -2.24 -7.73
N PRO A 94 -16.82 -3.08 -8.77
CA PRO A 94 -17.25 -4.48 -8.59
C PRO A 94 -16.32 -5.26 -7.67
N HIS A 95 -16.88 -6.04 -6.75
CA HIS A 95 -16.13 -6.87 -5.81
C HIS A 95 -15.06 -6.09 -5.00
N PRO A 96 -15.44 -5.02 -4.28
CA PRO A 96 -14.48 -4.11 -3.66
C PRO A 96 -13.69 -4.75 -2.49
N GLU A 97 -14.23 -5.80 -1.90
CA GLU A 97 -13.61 -6.57 -0.82
C GLU A 97 -12.53 -7.55 -1.33
N ASP A 98 -12.58 -7.91 -2.61
CA ASP A 98 -11.62 -8.83 -3.22
C ASP A 98 -10.33 -8.07 -3.56
N PHE A 99 -9.20 -8.67 -3.21
CA PHE A 99 -7.88 -8.15 -3.59
C PHE A 99 -7.49 -8.73 -4.96
N GLN A 100 -7.75 -7.98 -6.03
CA GLN A 100 -7.56 -8.46 -7.40
C GLN A 100 -6.73 -7.46 -8.24
N PRO A 101 -5.39 -7.61 -8.29
CA PRO A 101 -4.53 -6.75 -9.11
C PRO A 101 -4.91 -6.73 -10.59
N GLU A 102 -5.46 -7.82 -11.12
CA GLU A 102 -5.85 -7.97 -12.52
C GLU A 102 -6.85 -6.90 -12.99
N ARG A 103 -7.55 -6.25 -12.05
CA ARG A 103 -8.41 -5.09 -12.29
C ARG A 103 -7.69 -3.94 -12.99
N TYR A 104 -6.36 -3.87 -12.91
CA TYR A 104 -5.56 -2.80 -13.53
C TYR A 104 -4.69 -3.25 -14.69
N LEU A 105 -4.89 -4.47 -15.20
CA LEU A 105 -4.23 -4.90 -16.43
C LEU A 105 -4.69 -4.05 -17.61
N LYS A 106 -3.83 -3.93 -18.64
CA LYS A 106 -4.12 -3.11 -19.83
C LYS A 106 -5.45 -3.53 -20.46
N GLY A 107 -6.23 -2.54 -20.89
CA GLY A 107 -7.55 -2.75 -21.50
C GLY A 107 -8.72 -2.73 -20.51
N THR A 108 -8.46 -2.39 -19.25
CA THR A 108 -9.50 -2.12 -18.27
C THR A 108 -9.72 -0.60 -18.12
N ASP A 109 -10.98 -0.18 -17.95
CA ASP A 109 -11.36 1.23 -17.74
C ASP A 109 -11.31 1.65 -16.25
N TYR A 110 -10.60 0.91 -15.40
CA TYR A 110 -10.53 1.23 -13.98
C TYR A 110 -9.64 2.44 -13.71
N PRO A 111 -10.12 3.45 -12.97
CA PRO A 111 -9.33 4.62 -12.61
C PRO A 111 -8.06 4.24 -11.85
N ASP A 112 -6.95 4.95 -12.09
CA ASP A 112 -5.72 4.72 -11.33
C ASP A 112 -5.89 5.26 -9.90
N PRO A 113 -5.81 4.41 -8.86
CA PRO A 113 -5.98 4.85 -7.47
C PRO A 113 -4.95 5.90 -7.06
N ARG A 114 -3.79 5.97 -7.75
CA ARG A 114 -2.75 7.00 -7.52
C ARG A 114 -3.26 8.42 -7.73
N GLU A 115 -4.27 8.62 -8.56
CA GLU A 115 -4.85 9.95 -8.80
C GLU A 115 -5.69 10.44 -7.61
N LEU A 116 -6.13 9.52 -6.75
CA LEU A 116 -7.01 9.83 -5.61
C LEU A 116 -6.31 9.73 -4.26
N VAL A 117 -5.48 8.70 -4.03
CA VAL A 117 -4.86 8.43 -2.72
C VAL A 117 -3.90 9.53 -2.25
N PHE A 118 -3.38 10.33 -3.18
CA PHE A 118 -2.51 11.47 -2.89
C PHE A 118 -3.27 12.80 -2.82
N GLY A 119 -4.60 12.77 -2.89
CA GLY A 119 -5.45 13.95 -2.95
C GLY A 119 -5.38 14.66 -4.30
N PHE A 120 -6.06 15.80 -4.40
CA PHE A 120 -6.25 16.52 -5.66
C PHE A 120 -6.30 18.04 -5.46
N GLY A 121 -6.14 18.77 -6.56
CA GLY A 121 -6.16 20.24 -6.58
C GLY A 121 -4.96 20.88 -5.88
N ARG A 122 -5.16 22.08 -5.31
CA ARG A 122 -4.09 22.92 -4.71
C ARG A 122 -3.35 22.29 -3.52
N ARG A 123 -3.91 21.25 -2.90
CA ARG A 123 -3.36 20.57 -1.72
C ARG A 123 -2.97 19.12 -2.02
N ILE A 124 -2.75 18.79 -3.28
CA ILE A 124 -2.24 17.49 -3.68
C ILE A 124 -0.91 17.19 -2.98
N CYS A 125 -0.71 15.94 -2.56
CA CYS A 125 0.45 15.54 -1.77
C CYS A 125 1.77 15.88 -2.52
N PRO A 126 2.62 16.75 -1.96
CA PRO A 126 3.88 17.11 -2.61
C PRO A 126 4.87 15.93 -2.64
N GLY A 127 4.77 15.00 -1.68
CA GLY A 127 5.62 13.81 -1.57
C GLY A 127 5.18 12.63 -2.43
N ARG A 128 4.14 12.75 -3.26
CA ARG A 128 3.53 11.63 -3.99
C ARG A 128 4.53 10.83 -4.82
N HIS A 129 5.44 11.51 -5.53
CA HIS A 129 6.40 10.85 -6.42
C HIS A 129 7.45 10.06 -5.63
N PHE A 130 7.93 10.64 -4.52
CA PHE A 130 8.86 9.97 -3.62
C PHE A 130 8.19 8.76 -2.96
N ALA A 131 7.02 8.96 -2.33
CA ALA A 131 6.31 7.90 -1.63
C ALA A 131 5.96 6.73 -2.55
N GLU A 132 5.43 7.02 -3.74
CA GLU A 132 5.07 6.02 -4.74
C GLU A 132 6.30 5.23 -5.21
N SER A 133 7.39 5.92 -5.58
CA SER A 133 8.63 5.28 -6.01
C SER A 133 9.25 4.42 -4.90
N SER A 134 9.30 4.93 -3.66
CA SER A 134 9.83 4.20 -2.50
C SER A 134 8.99 2.94 -2.20
N ILE A 135 7.66 3.04 -2.23
CA ILE A 135 6.80 1.87 -2.00
C ILE A 135 7.01 0.84 -3.11
N TRP A 136 7.06 1.28 -4.36
CA TRP A 136 7.26 0.41 -5.51
C TRP A 136 8.58 -0.38 -5.42
N ILE A 137 9.70 0.30 -5.17
CA ILE A 137 11.01 -0.39 -5.09
C ILE A 137 11.10 -1.31 -3.87
N MET A 138 10.48 -0.96 -2.75
CA MET A 138 10.41 -1.82 -1.57
C MET A 138 9.60 -3.09 -1.87
N MET A 139 8.45 -2.97 -2.53
CA MET A 139 7.65 -4.11 -2.97
C MET A 139 8.44 -5.00 -3.94
N ALA A 140 9.11 -4.40 -4.93
CA ALA A 140 9.93 -5.12 -5.89
C ALA A 140 11.02 -5.96 -5.21
N ASN A 141 11.75 -5.37 -4.26
CA ASN A 141 12.82 -6.06 -3.53
C ASN A 141 12.26 -7.17 -2.62
N ILE A 142 11.14 -6.94 -1.93
CA ILE A 142 10.51 -7.99 -1.12
C ILE A 142 10.11 -9.17 -1.99
N ILE A 143 9.47 -8.93 -3.13
CA ILE A 143 9.02 -9.99 -4.06
C ILE A 143 10.22 -10.75 -4.65
N ALA A 144 11.29 -10.04 -5.01
CA ALA A 144 12.49 -10.66 -5.57
C ALA A 144 13.20 -11.58 -4.56
N MET A 145 13.21 -11.21 -3.28
CA MET A 145 14.08 -11.83 -2.28
C MET A 145 13.38 -12.71 -1.26
N LEU A 146 12.11 -12.48 -0.98
CA LEU A 146 11.45 -13.04 0.19
C LEU A 146 10.21 -13.85 -0.21
N ASP A 147 10.05 -14.98 0.46
CA ASP A 147 8.77 -15.66 0.58
C ASP A 147 8.07 -15.16 1.83
N VAL A 148 6.90 -14.57 1.62
CA VAL A 148 6.03 -14.05 2.67
C VAL A 148 4.79 -14.94 2.74
N GLY A 149 4.45 -15.41 3.92
CA GLY A 149 3.29 -16.27 4.08
C GLY A 149 2.84 -16.45 5.52
N ARG A 150 1.88 -17.34 5.69
CA ARG A 150 1.34 -17.71 7.01
C ARG A 150 2.39 -18.40 7.88
N THR A 151 2.29 -18.22 9.20
CA THR A 151 3.09 -18.99 10.15
C THR A 151 2.74 -20.47 10.10
N SER A 152 3.62 -21.36 10.60
CA SER A 152 3.33 -22.80 10.66
C SER A 152 2.05 -23.08 11.46
N GLU A 153 1.87 -22.37 12.57
CA GLU A 153 0.68 -22.46 13.42
C GLU A 153 -0.60 -22.05 12.68
N ASP A 154 -0.57 -20.95 11.94
CA ASP A 154 -1.73 -20.48 11.16
C ASP A 154 -2.07 -21.42 9.99
N LYS A 155 -1.04 -22.06 9.40
CA LYS A 155 -1.23 -23.07 8.35
C LYS A 155 -1.93 -24.30 8.89
N GLU A 156 -1.50 -24.83 10.04
CA GLU A 156 -2.14 -25.97 10.71
C GLU A 156 -3.60 -25.69 11.06
N LYS A 157 -3.90 -24.46 11.48
CA LYS A 157 -5.26 -24.03 11.84
C LYS A 157 -6.11 -23.61 10.63
N GLY A 158 -5.53 -23.56 9.42
CA GLY A 158 -6.20 -23.07 8.23
C GLY A 158 -6.63 -21.59 8.30
N LYS A 159 -6.07 -20.81 9.23
CA LYS A 159 -6.47 -19.42 9.48
C LYS A 159 -5.68 -18.45 8.63
N PHE A 160 -6.29 -17.32 8.33
CA PHE A 160 -5.63 -16.15 7.75
C PHE A 160 -5.63 -15.02 8.78
N PRO A 161 -4.64 -14.11 8.74
CA PRO A 161 -4.65 -12.92 9.59
C PRO A 161 -5.95 -12.13 9.41
N GLU A 162 -6.59 -11.74 10.52
CA GLU A 162 -7.84 -10.98 10.48
C GLU A 162 -7.67 -9.63 9.78
N LEU A 163 -8.70 -9.21 9.04
CA LEU A 163 -8.74 -7.91 8.36
C LEU A 163 -9.19 -6.83 9.32
N ASP A 164 -8.36 -6.59 10.34
CA ASP A 164 -8.63 -5.57 11.34
C ASP A 164 -7.75 -4.36 11.09
N PHE A 165 -8.38 -3.25 10.72
CA PHE A 165 -7.71 -1.96 10.60
C PHE A 165 -7.98 -1.11 11.85
N THR A 166 -6.97 -0.43 12.40
CA THR A 166 -7.19 0.60 13.41
C THR A 166 -8.01 1.77 12.82
N CYS A 167 -8.54 2.69 13.62
CA CYS A 167 -9.31 3.84 13.12
C CYS A 167 -8.57 5.16 13.38
N GLY A 168 -8.28 5.93 12.32
CA GLY A 168 -7.82 7.32 12.46
C GLY A 168 -7.34 7.99 11.16
N LEU A 169 -6.89 9.24 11.31
CA LEU A 169 -6.77 10.24 10.23
C LEU A 169 -5.63 9.97 9.23
N VAL A 170 -4.50 9.42 9.67
CA VAL A 170 -3.33 9.08 8.83
C VAL A 170 -2.91 7.62 9.07
N ARG A 171 -2.69 6.87 8.00
CA ARG A 171 -2.11 5.51 8.07
C ARG A 171 -0.57 5.59 8.15
N SER A 172 0.02 6.02 9.29
CA SER A 172 1.48 5.95 9.56
C SER A 172 1.91 5.52 10.99
N VAL A 173 3.15 5.02 11.08
CA VAL A 173 3.85 4.21 12.11
C VAL A 173 4.02 4.87 13.51
N GLU A 174 3.91 4.07 14.58
CA GLU A 174 4.38 4.42 15.94
C GLU A 174 5.91 4.29 16.07
N PHE A 175 6.56 5.34 16.55
CA PHE A 175 7.75 5.26 17.39
C PHE A 175 7.32 5.54 18.84
N ILE A 176 7.91 4.80 19.77
CA ILE A 176 7.48 4.66 21.18
C ILE A 176 7.64 5.94 22.02
N SER A 177 6.69 6.11 22.95
CA SER A 177 6.62 6.98 24.17
C SER A 177 6.37 8.48 23.90
N VAL A 178 5.39 9.15 24.53
CA VAL A 178 5.32 9.57 25.95
C VAL A 178 3.86 9.86 26.36
N ASN A 179 3.54 9.65 27.64
CA ASN A 179 2.25 9.89 28.30
C ASN A 179 1.68 11.32 28.17
N ILE A 180 0.49 11.50 27.56
CA ILE A 180 -0.54 12.43 28.05
C ILE A 180 -1.94 11.81 27.93
N SER A 181 -2.55 11.57 29.10
CA SER A 181 -3.86 10.95 29.27
C SER A 181 -5.02 11.63 28.51
N CYS A 182 -5.79 10.81 27.79
CA CYS A 182 -7.18 11.04 27.34
C CYS A 182 -7.48 11.87 26.07
N PHE A 183 -6.49 12.29 25.27
CA PHE A 183 -6.74 12.86 23.93
C PHE A 183 -5.83 12.29 22.81
N GLU A 184 -5.07 11.23 23.10
CA GLU A 184 -3.97 10.71 22.25
C GLU A 184 -4.31 9.46 21.40
N ARG A 185 -5.58 9.12 21.17
CA ARG A 185 -5.95 7.95 20.33
C ARG A 185 -6.74 8.32 19.07
N MET A 186 -6.29 9.31 18.32
CA MET A 186 -7.11 9.86 17.23
C MET A 186 -6.33 10.19 15.97
N THR A 187 -5.48 9.27 15.49
CA THR A 187 -4.76 9.47 14.22
C THR A 187 -4.49 8.20 13.39
N HIS A 188 -4.81 6.96 13.82
CA HIS A 188 -4.17 5.76 13.22
C HIS A 188 -5.12 4.70 12.63
N SER A 189 -4.98 4.35 11.33
CA SER A 189 -5.63 3.16 10.71
C SER A 189 -4.65 2.22 9.99
N HIS A 190 -4.35 1.06 10.55
CA HIS A 190 -3.36 0.10 10.05
C HIS A 190 -3.87 -1.31 10.30
N PRO A 191 -3.44 -2.33 9.54
CA PRO A 191 -3.58 -3.70 10.00
C PRO A 191 -3.13 -3.80 11.46
N LYS A 192 -3.96 -4.36 12.33
CA LYS A 192 -3.50 -4.75 13.66
C LYS A 192 -2.27 -5.64 13.52
N PRO A 193 -1.33 -5.61 14.48
CA PRO A 193 -0.16 -6.47 14.45
C PRO A 193 -0.55 -7.92 14.15
N PHE A 194 -0.01 -8.48 13.08
CA PHE A 194 -0.25 -9.86 12.67
C PHE A 194 1.07 -10.61 12.57
N LYS A 195 1.02 -11.91 12.84
CA LYS A 195 2.18 -12.78 12.65
C LYS A 195 2.27 -13.22 11.19
N CYS A 196 3.48 -13.23 10.65
CA CYS A 196 3.76 -13.80 9.34
C CYS A 196 5.11 -14.50 9.34
N SER A 197 5.28 -15.47 8.44
CA SER A 197 6.57 -16.07 8.14
C SER A 197 7.20 -15.29 6.99
N VAL A 198 8.43 -14.84 7.19
CA VAL A 198 9.27 -14.24 6.15
C VAL A 198 10.52 -15.09 6.03
N ARG A 199 10.81 -15.59 4.83
CA ARG A 199 11.97 -16.45 4.57
C ARG A 199 12.69 -15.98 3.31
N PRO A 200 14.02 -16.12 3.22
CA PRO A 200 14.71 -15.94 1.96
C PRO A 200 14.16 -16.92 0.92
N ARG A 201 13.79 -16.41 -0.25
CA ARG A 201 13.26 -17.20 -1.35
C ARG A 201 14.33 -18.07 -2.00
N ARG A 202 15.57 -17.55 -2.06
CA ARG A 202 16.72 -18.21 -2.69
C ARG A 202 17.91 -18.28 -1.75
N ARG A 203 18.82 -19.22 -2.03
CA ARG A 203 20.07 -19.37 -1.27
C ARG A 203 21.02 -18.17 -1.42
N ASN A 204 21.04 -17.52 -2.60
CA ASN A 204 21.90 -16.36 -2.88
C ASN A 204 21.33 -15.02 -2.37
N THR A 205 20.09 -15.01 -1.86
CA THR A 205 19.44 -13.79 -1.35
C THR A 205 20.31 -13.05 -0.34
N THR A 206 20.93 -13.78 0.60
CA THR A 206 21.78 -13.20 1.64
C THR A 206 23.01 -12.52 1.05
N THR A 207 23.62 -13.11 0.01
CA THR A 207 24.77 -12.55 -0.68
C THR A 207 24.41 -11.25 -1.39
N LEU A 208 23.29 -11.22 -2.13
CA LEU A 208 22.81 -10.02 -2.81
C LEU A 208 22.52 -8.87 -1.82
N ILE A 209 21.96 -9.18 -0.65
CA ILE A 209 21.72 -8.19 0.40
C ILE A 209 23.06 -7.62 0.91
N GLN A 210 24.06 -8.47 1.12
CA GLN A 210 25.38 -8.02 1.58
C GLN A 210 26.05 -7.12 0.53
N GLU A 211 26.04 -7.52 -0.74
CA GLU A 211 26.59 -6.72 -1.84
C GLU A 211 25.92 -5.36 -2.00
N ALA A 212 24.58 -5.32 -1.89
CA ALA A 212 23.82 -4.08 -1.96
C ALA A 212 24.13 -3.14 -0.79
N ARG A 213 24.36 -3.68 0.42
CA ARG A 213 24.77 -2.89 1.59
C ARG A 213 26.14 -2.25 1.38
N HIS A 214 27.11 -3.01 0.89
CA HIS A 214 28.46 -2.48 0.62
C HIS A 214 28.47 -1.41 -0.46
N SER A 215 27.58 -1.51 -1.46
CA SER A 215 27.47 -0.53 -2.54
C SER A 215 26.82 0.79 -2.10
N ALA A 216 26.11 0.80 -0.97
CA ALA A 216 25.38 1.95 -0.45
C ALA A 216 26.15 2.74 0.64
N GLU A 217 27.31 2.26 1.09
CA GLU A 217 28.14 2.89 2.13
C GLU A 217 29.15 3.93 1.57
N PHE A 218 28.82 4.58 0.44
CA PHE A 218 29.62 5.65 -0.16
C PHE A 218 28.90 7.00 -0.16
#